data_AF-A0A6I1F8E6-F1
#
_entry.id   AF-A0A6I1F8E6-F1
#
_cell.length_a   1.000
_cell.length_b   1.000
_cell.length_c   1.000
_cell.angle_alpha   90.00
_cell.angle_beta   90.00
_cell.angle_gamma   90.00
#
_symmetry.space_group_name_H-M   'P 1'
#
loop_
_entity.id
_entity.type
_entity.pdbx_description
1 polymer ?
#
loop_
_entity_poly.entity_id
_entity_poly.type
_entity_poly.pdbx_seq_one_letter_code
_entity_poly.pdbx_strand_id
1 'polypeptide(L)'
;MNSIIENLTGMNALSDQVVTMDLLISAKSGVRNYAMAVTEAGTPEIKEMLTRHLVEALDLHEQISAYMVAKGWYHAWNTNEQISLDLNNINTALNLPTL
;
A
#
# COMPACT_ATOMS: atom_id res chain seq x y z
N MET A 1 20.11 -10.23 -3.16
CA MET A 1 20.52 -11.09 -4.29
C MET A 1 21.74 -10.38 -4.91
N ASN A 2 22.30 -10.80 -6.06
CA ASN A 2 23.46 -10.07 -6.63
C ASN A 2 22.97 -8.80 -7.33
N SER A 3 23.48 -7.62 -6.94
CA SER A 3 23.09 -6.30 -7.46
C SER A 3 23.24 -6.20 -8.99
N ILE A 4 24.16 -6.95 -9.59
CA ILE A 4 24.31 -7.02 -11.04
C ILE A 4 23.09 -7.69 -11.69
N ILE A 5 22.61 -8.78 -11.12
CA ILE A 5 21.42 -9.49 -11.61
C ILE A 5 20.18 -8.62 -11.42
N GLU A 6 20.03 -7.97 -10.25
CA GLU A 6 18.89 -7.09 -9.96
C GLU A 6 18.79 -5.92 -10.96
N ASN A 7 19.92 -5.31 -11.33
CA ASN A 7 19.95 -4.26 -12.35
C ASN A 7 19.65 -4.79 -13.76
N LEU A 8 20.17 -5.96 -14.12
CA LEU A 8 19.95 -6.57 -15.44
C LEU A 8 18.51 -7.04 -15.65
N THR A 9 17.83 -7.47 -14.58
CA THR A 9 16.44 -7.94 -14.65
C THR A 9 15.41 -6.86 -14.31
N GLY A 10 15.84 -5.63 -14.01
CA GLY A 10 14.95 -4.56 -13.55
C GLY A 10 14.35 -4.79 -12.15
N MET A 11 14.82 -5.80 -11.40
CA MET A 11 14.36 -6.08 -10.03
C MET A 11 14.87 -5.04 -9.04
N ASN A 12 15.88 -4.25 -9.39
CA ASN A 12 16.32 -3.09 -8.63
C ASN A 12 15.20 -2.05 -8.41
N ALA A 13 14.18 -2.03 -9.27
CA ALA A 13 12.99 -1.19 -9.13
C ALA A 13 12.01 -1.67 -8.05
N LEU A 14 12.05 -2.96 -7.68
CA LEU A 14 11.18 -3.57 -6.67
C LEU A 14 11.73 -3.33 -5.25
N SER A 15 11.86 -2.06 -4.87
CA SER A 15 12.30 -1.70 -3.52
C SER A 15 11.24 -2.01 -2.46
N ASP A 16 11.67 -2.12 -1.20
CA ASP A 16 10.75 -2.27 -0.05
C ASP A 16 9.69 -1.16 -0.02
N GLN A 17 10.05 0.07 -0.43
CA GLN A 17 9.13 1.19 -0.52
C GLN A 17 8.02 0.92 -1.55
N VAL A 18 8.38 0.40 -2.74
CA VAL A 18 7.42 0.07 -3.79
C VAL A 18 6.48 -1.05 -3.35
N VAL A 19 7.03 -2.12 -2.77
CA VAL A 19 6.25 -3.24 -2.24
C VAL A 19 5.29 -2.78 -1.13
N THR A 20 5.77 -1.95 -0.21
CA THR A 20 4.94 -1.46 0.90
C THR A 20 3.86 -0.50 0.41
N MET A 21 4.14 0.32 -0.61
CA MET A 21 3.15 1.21 -1.22
C MET A 21 2.02 0.42 -1.89
N ASP A 22 2.33 -0.62 -2.64
CA ASP A 22 1.32 -1.51 -3.24
C ASP A 22 0.50 -2.24 -2.16
N LEU A 23 1.16 -2.70 -1.10
CA LEU A 23 0.49 -3.30 0.06
C LEU A 23 -0.44 -2.31 0.76
N LEU A 24 -0.05 -1.05 0.94
CA LEU A 24 -0.89 0.00 1.52
C LEU A 24 -2.13 0.27 0.65
N ILE A 25 -1.96 0.33 -0.68
CA ILE A 25 -3.07 0.50 -1.64
C ILE A 25 -4.04 -0.69 -1.54
N SER A 26 -3.51 -1.91 -1.47
CA SER A 26 -4.28 -3.13 -1.31
C SER A 26 -5.07 -3.14 0.00
N ALA A 27 -4.46 -2.75 1.12
CA ALA A 27 -5.14 -2.64 2.41
C ALA A 27 -6.28 -1.61 2.38
N LYS A 28 -6.06 -0.41 1.82
CA LYS A 28 -7.11 0.62 1.64
C LYS A 28 -8.27 0.11 0.77
N SER A 29 -7.96 -0.65 -0.28
CA SER A 29 -8.95 -1.26 -1.16
C SER A 29 -9.74 -2.35 -0.42
N GLY A 30 -9.07 -3.18 0.39
CA GLY A 30 -9.70 -4.17 1.27
C GLY A 30 -10.70 -3.53 2.23
N VAL A 31 -10.32 -2.46 2.94
CA VAL A 31 -11.22 -1.70 3.82
C VAL A 31 -12.47 -1.23 3.08
N ARG A 32 -12.31 -0.59 1.92
CA ARG A 32 -13.43 -0.12 1.10
C ARG A 32 -14.35 -1.27 0.68
N ASN A 33 -13.76 -2.36 0.21
CA ASN A 33 -14.49 -3.50 -0.31
C ASN A 33 -15.26 -4.23 0.81
N TYR A 34 -14.65 -4.42 1.99
CA TYR A 34 -15.35 -5.02 3.13
C TYR A 34 -16.45 -4.11 3.67
N ALA A 35 -16.24 -2.80 3.74
CA ALA A 35 -17.29 -1.87 4.15
C ALA A 35 -18.52 -1.97 3.22
N MET A 36 -18.31 -2.04 1.91
CA MET A 36 -19.37 -2.30 0.93
C MET A 36 -19.98 -3.70 1.11
N ALA A 37 -19.19 -4.74 1.30
CA ALA A 37 -19.72 -6.10 1.46
C ALA A 37 -20.59 -6.24 2.73
N VAL A 38 -20.25 -5.54 3.82
CA VAL A 38 -21.05 -5.51 5.06
C VAL A 38 -22.44 -4.92 4.84
N THR A 39 -22.60 -3.93 3.94
CA THR A 39 -23.92 -3.33 3.64
C THR A 39 -24.80 -4.26 2.81
N GLU A 40 -24.20 -5.15 2.02
CA GLU A 40 -24.89 -6.09 1.12
C GLU A 40 -25.07 -7.50 1.73
N ALA A 41 -24.66 -7.71 2.99
CA ALA A 41 -24.72 -9.02 3.64
C ALA A 41 -26.16 -9.52 3.85
N GLY A 42 -26.48 -10.69 3.29
CA GLY A 42 -27.83 -11.27 3.33
C GLY A 42 -28.22 -12.00 4.61
N THR A 43 -27.26 -12.32 5.49
CA THR A 43 -27.53 -12.96 6.79
C THR A 43 -26.69 -12.34 7.92
N PRO A 44 -27.13 -12.45 9.19
CA PRO A 44 -26.38 -11.95 10.34
C PRO A 44 -24.96 -12.56 10.45
N GLU A 45 -24.81 -13.85 10.16
CA GLU A 45 -23.55 -14.57 10.29
C GLU A 45 -22.53 -14.09 9.25
N ILE A 46 -22.96 -13.85 8.01
CA ILE A 46 -22.11 -13.29 6.95
C ILE A 46 -21.75 -11.85 7.28
N LYS A 47 -22.70 -11.07 7.81
CA LYS A 47 -22.45 -9.68 8.23
C LYS A 47 -21.40 -9.61 9.34
N GLU A 48 -21.49 -10.48 10.34
CA GLU A 48 -20.52 -10.56 11.43
C GLU A 48 -19.12 -10.93 10.92
N MET A 49 -19.02 -11.95 10.05
CA MET A 49 -17.75 -12.37 9.45
C MET A 49 -17.10 -11.24 8.64
N LEU A 50 -17.85 -10.57 7.76
CA LEU A 50 -17.34 -9.46 6.95
C LEU A 50 -16.97 -8.24 7.79
N THR A 51 -17.70 -8.00 8.89
CA THR A 51 -17.37 -6.92 9.84
C THR A 51 -16.04 -7.21 10.52
N ARG A 52 -15.78 -8.47 10.91
CA ARG A 52 -14.48 -8.86 11.47
C ARG A 52 -13.35 -8.65 10.46
N HIS A 53 -13.53 -9.05 9.20
CA HIS A 53 -12.53 -8.82 8.15
C HIS A 53 -12.30 -7.33 7.86
N LEU A 54 -13.34 -6.49 7.94
CA LEU A 54 -13.20 -5.03 7.85
C LEU A 54 -12.30 -4.49 8.97
N VAL A 55 -12.51 -4.93 10.21
CA VAL A 55 -11.68 -4.53 11.36
C VAL A 55 -10.24 -4.99 11.17
N GLU A 56 -10.01 -6.25 10.78
CA GLU A 56 -8.68 -6.79 10.50
C GLU A 56 -7.97 -6.01 9.37
N ALA A 57 -8.71 -5.57 8.33
CA ALA A 57 -8.16 -4.75 7.26
C ALA A 57 -7.81 -3.31 7.71
N LEU A 58 -8.58 -2.74 8.63
CA LEU A 58 -8.27 -1.44 9.25
C LEU A 58 -6.99 -1.53 10.09
N ASP A 59 -6.86 -2.56 10.91
CA ASP A 59 -5.66 -2.81 11.73
C ASP A 59 -4.41 -3.01 10.85
N LEU A 60 -4.55 -3.74 9.74
CA LEU A 60 -3.47 -3.92 8.78
C LEU A 60 -3.08 -2.59 8.13
N HIS A 61 -4.05 -1.78 7.70
CA HIS A 61 -3.79 -0.44 7.17
C HIS A 61 -3.03 0.45 8.16
N GLU A 62 -3.42 0.44 9.44
CA GLU A 62 -2.75 1.21 10.49
C GLU A 62 -1.29 0.78 10.64
N GLN A 63 -1.03 -0.52 10.73
CA GLN A 63 0.33 -1.06 10.85
C GLN A 63 1.23 -0.67 9.65
N ILE A 64 0.73 -0.84 8.43
CA ILE A 64 1.48 -0.48 7.22
C ILE A 64 1.74 1.03 7.17
N SER A 65 0.71 1.85 7.40
CA SER A 65 0.84 3.30 7.34
C SER A 65 1.80 3.84 8.40
N ALA A 66 1.74 3.33 9.64
CA ALA A 66 2.68 3.67 10.70
C ALA A 66 4.12 3.28 10.34
N TYR A 67 4.32 2.09 9.79
CA TYR A 67 5.63 1.65 9.30
C TYR A 67 6.17 2.56 8.19
N MET A 68 5.34 2.92 7.21
CA MET A 68 5.74 3.82 6.13
C MET A 68 6.05 5.24 6.63
N VAL A 69 5.30 5.76 7.60
CA VAL A 69 5.59 7.04 8.26
C VAL A 69 6.94 6.99 8.96
N ALA A 70 7.21 5.93 9.74
CA ALA A 70 8.49 5.76 10.42
C ALA A 70 9.69 5.66 9.47
N LYS A 71 9.47 5.17 8.23
CA LYS A 71 10.48 5.10 7.17
C LYS A 71 10.62 6.37 6.34
N GLY A 72 9.74 7.36 6.52
CA GLY A 72 9.68 8.55 5.67
C GLY A 72 9.15 8.26 4.26
N TRP A 73 8.42 7.16 4.09
CA TRP A 73 7.79 6.75 2.83
C TRP A 73 6.34 7.20 2.72
N TYR A 74 5.78 7.78 3.78
CA TYR A 74 4.41 8.30 3.81
C TYR A 74 4.30 9.47 4.79
N HIS A 75 3.76 10.59 4.34
CA HIS A 75 3.59 11.84 5.08
C HIS A 75 2.10 12.19 5.21
N ALA A 76 1.34 11.34 5.90
CA ALA A 76 -0.13 11.41 5.99
C ALA A 76 -0.68 12.78 6.42
N TRP A 77 0.05 13.50 7.27
CA TRP A 77 -0.38 14.77 7.87
C TRP A 77 0.30 16.00 7.26
N ASN A 78 1.21 15.81 6.31
CA ASN A 78 1.89 16.89 5.60
C ASN A 78 1.76 16.68 4.09
N THR A 79 0.68 17.21 3.52
CA THR A 79 0.36 17.07 2.10
C THR A 79 1.46 17.62 1.20
N ASN A 80 2.16 18.69 1.60
CA ASN A 80 3.23 19.27 0.77
C ASN A 80 4.46 18.37 0.70
N GLU A 81 4.85 17.75 1.83
CA GLU A 81 5.89 16.72 1.85
C GLU A 81 5.46 15.48 1.06
N GLN A 82 4.21 15.04 1.22
CA GLN A 82 3.68 13.89 0.47
C GLN A 82 3.73 14.13 -1.05
N ILE A 83 3.27 15.30 -1.52
CA ILE A 83 3.33 15.67 -2.94
C ILE A 83 4.77 15.69 -3.43
N SER A 84 5.70 16.24 -2.65
CA SER A 84 7.11 16.30 -3.03
C SER A 84 7.73 14.90 -3.15
N LEU A 85 7.41 14.01 -2.19
CA LEU A 85 7.80 12.61 -2.22
C LEU A 85 7.20 11.89 -3.45
N ASP A 86 5.92 12.11 -3.73
CA ASP A 86 5.23 11.49 -4.88
C ASP A 86 5.85 11.93 -6.21
N LEU A 87 6.18 13.21 -6.37
CA LEU A 87 6.87 13.71 -7.56
C LEU A 87 8.25 13.07 -7.73
N ASN A 88 9.01 12.90 -6.64
CA ASN A 88 10.29 12.19 -6.68
C ASN A 88 10.14 10.72 -7.08
N ASN A 89 9.12 10.04 -6.54
CA ASN A 89 8.83 8.65 -6.89
C ASN A 89 8.43 8.52 -8.37
N ILE A 90 7.60 9.44 -8.89
CA ILE A 90 7.23 9.50 -10.31
C ILE A 90 8.47 9.69 -11.19
N ASN A 91 9.34 10.65 -10.86
CA ASN A 91 10.57 10.89 -11.60
C ASN A 91 11.49 9.66 -11.55
N THR A 92 11.58 8.98 -10.41
CA THR A 92 12.35 7.73 -10.30
C THR A 92 11.79 6.67 -11.24
N ALA A 93 10.47 6.46 -11.23
CA ALA A 93 9.79 5.49 -12.08
C ALA A 93 9.97 5.79 -13.58
N LEU A 94 9.87 7.05 -13.99
CA LEU A 94 10.07 7.46 -15.39
C LEU A 94 11.50 7.23 -15.91
N ASN A 95 12.49 7.17 -15.02
CA ASN A 95 13.89 6.92 -15.34
C ASN A 95 14.27 5.44 -15.25
N LEU A 96 13.34 4.55 -14.85
CA LEU A 96 13.61 3.12 -14.86
C LEU A 96 13.76 2.63 -16.31
N PRO A 97 14.66 1.66 -16.57
CA PRO A 97 14.75 1.03 -17.87
C PRO A 97 13.40 0.41 -18.25
N THR A 98 12.90 0.74 -19.43
CA THR A 98 11.78 -0.01 -20.01
C THR A 98 12.26 -1.40 -20.41
N LEU A 99 11.51 -2.43 -20.00
CA LEU A 99 11.70 -3.81 -20.45
C LEU A 99 11.55 -3.94 -21.98
#